data_AF-A0A139AIV0-F1
#
_entry.id   AF-A0A139AIV0-F1
#
_cell.length_a   1.000
_cell.length_b   1.000
_cell.length_c   1.000
_cell.angle_alpha   90.00
_cell.angle_beta   90.00
_cell.angle_gamma   90.00
#
_symmetry.space_group_name_H-M   'P 1'
#
loop_
_entity.id
_entity.type
_entity.pdbx_description
1 polymer ?
#
loop_
_entity_poly.entity_id
_entity_poly.type
_entity_poly.pdbx_seq_one_letter_code
_entity_poly.pdbx_strand_id
1 'polypeptide(L)'
;MFRKDKSIKDAKEAAELWKALPQEEKEEYEAEYKQALDKYKLNVGEWQETHPPEKKARKEAGTSRKKVAKEGVPKHPTTSYLLFKLERGITDVKEAGEAWKSLSAEERAVYEEKSAEDRKRYQAELAAWKNEHPGEEPFERKTANQVPGESAKKPAKPKKVWAEGEPRPPVPVQTDFAKSHGKGMKEGMEAWNAMTVEQKKPWVDRYKERKLAYEKEKLAWEAKQRGENTAEGASGGSGEEEV
;
A
#
# COMPACT_ATOMS: atom_id res chain seq x y z
N MET A 1 -10.86 19.26 -24.44
CA MET A 1 -11.04 20.67 -24.82
C MET A 1 -12.33 20.81 -25.62
N PHE A 2 -12.49 20.06 -26.72
CA PHE A 2 -13.74 19.89 -27.49
C PHE A 2 -15.09 19.93 -26.71
N ARG A 3 -15.28 19.10 -25.67
CA ARG A 3 -16.53 19.08 -24.87
C ARG A 3 -16.80 20.38 -24.11
N LYS A 4 -15.74 21.08 -23.71
CA LYS A 4 -15.82 22.32 -22.94
C LYS A 4 -16.10 23.51 -23.85
N ASP A 5 -15.46 23.54 -25.03
CA ASP A 5 -15.63 24.62 -26.02
C ASP A 5 -17.02 24.60 -26.67
N LYS A 6 -17.59 23.41 -26.89
CA LYS A 6 -18.96 23.26 -27.39
C LYS A 6 -20.03 23.20 -26.29
N SER A 7 -19.66 23.39 -25.02
CA SER A 7 -20.57 23.34 -23.85
C SER A 7 -21.40 22.04 -23.76
N ILE A 8 -20.84 20.90 -24.20
CA ILE A 8 -21.54 19.62 -24.26
C ILE A 8 -21.42 18.90 -22.92
N LYS A 9 -22.54 18.78 -22.19
CA LYS A 9 -22.59 18.11 -20.88
C LYS A 9 -22.55 16.58 -21.01
N ASP A 10 -23.21 16.02 -22.03
CA ASP A 10 -23.34 14.58 -22.19
C ASP A 10 -22.22 13.94 -23.03
N ALA A 11 -21.72 12.78 -22.58
CA ALA A 11 -20.56 12.13 -23.19
C ALA A 11 -20.89 11.44 -24.51
N LYS A 12 -22.14 10.99 -24.67
CA LYS A 12 -22.64 10.36 -25.89
C LYS A 12 -22.82 11.38 -27.00
N GLU A 13 -23.45 12.51 -26.71
CA GLU A 13 -23.62 13.63 -27.66
C GLU A 13 -22.27 14.16 -28.13
N ALA A 14 -21.29 14.28 -27.21
CA ALA A 14 -19.94 14.66 -27.57
C ALA A 14 -19.24 13.67 -28.51
N ALA A 15 -19.48 12.37 -28.35
CA ALA A 15 -18.88 11.34 -29.19
C ALA A 15 -19.52 11.30 -30.58
N GLU A 16 -20.82 11.56 -30.70
CA GLU A 16 -21.52 11.65 -31.98
C GLU A 16 -21.13 12.92 -32.74
N LEU A 17 -21.06 14.07 -32.06
CA LEU A 17 -20.57 15.32 -32.65
C LEU A 17 -19.10 15.22 -33.04
N TRP A 18 -18.27 14.57 -32.23
CA TRP A 18 -16.87 14.29 -32.61
C TRP A 18 -16.80 13.44 -33.89
N LYS A 19 -17.67 12.44 -34.05
CA LYS A 19 -17.69 11.63 -35.28
C LYS A 19 -18.17 12.41 -36.50
N ALA A 20 -19.17 13.27 -36.32
CA ALA A 20 -19.80 14.08 -37.36
C ALA A 20 -18.96 15.28 -37.84
N LEU A 21 -17.92 15.68 -37.09
CA LEU A 21 -17.02 16.76 -37.49
C LEU A 21 -16.24 16.42 -38.77
N PRO A 22 -15.99 17.43 -39.63
CA PRO A 22 -15.08 17.29 -40.74
C PRO A 22 -13.67 16.95 -40.26
N GLN A 23 -12.91 16.26 -41.10
CA GLN A 23 -11.59 15.74 -40.76
C GLN A 23 -10.58 16.88 -40.48
N GLU A 24 -10.68 18.01 -41.17
CA GLU A 24 -9.84 19.20 -40.93
C GLU A 24 -9.99 19.73 -39.50
N GLU A 25 -11.22 19.90 -38.99
CA GLU A 25 -11.44 20.38 -37.62
C GLU A 25 -10.93 19.37 -36.57
N LYS A 26 -11.01 18.06 -36.86
CA LYS A 26 -10.42 17.03 -35.98
C LYS A 26 -8.91 17.15 -35.91
N GLU A 27 -8.25 17.40 -37.04
CA GLU A 27 -6.80 17.55 -37.11
C GLU A 27 -6.31 18.78 -36.35
N GLU A 28 -7.06 19.89 -36.39
CA GLU A 28 -6.79 21.07 -35.55
C GLU A 28 -6.85 20.72 -34.06
N TYR A 29 -7.92 20.05 -33.61
CA TYR A 29 -8.05 19.62 -32.22
C TYR A 29 -6.98 18.59 -31.80
N GLU A 30 -6.55 17.71 -32.71
CA GLU A 30 -5.46 16.76 -32.44
C GLU A 30 -4.10 17.47 -32.36
N ALA A 31 -3.86 18.48 -33.19
CA ALA A 31 -2.66 19.30 -33.13
C ALA A 31 -2.58 20.08 -31.81
N GLU A 32 -3.68 20.72 -31.40
CA GLU A 32 -3.77 21.39 -30.10
C GLU A 32 -3.58 20.42 -28.94
N TYR A 33 -4.17 19.22 -29.03
CA TYR A 33 -4.00 18.18 -28.01
C TYR A 33 -2.54 17.75 -27.89
N LYS A 34 -1.83 17.54 -29.01
CA LYS A 34 -0.40 17.21 -29.01
C LYS A 34 0.42 18.34 -28.38
N GLN A 35 0.16 19.59 -28.76
CA GLN A 35 0.84 20.74 -28.15
C GLN A 35 0.58 20.84 -26.64
N ALA A 36 -0.66 20.62 -26.19
CA ALA A 36 -1.02 20.62 -24.77
C ALA A 36 -0.35 19.46 -24.02
N LEU A 37 -0.24 18.30 -24.66
CA LEU A 37 0.40 17.12 -24.10
C LEU A 37 1.93 17.31 -23.99
N ASP A 38 2.56 17.96 -24.96
CA ASP A 38 3.98 18.29 -24.91
C ASP A 38 4.27 19.38 -23.85
N LYS A 39 3.43 20.41 -23.76
CA LYS A 39 3.47 21.38 -22.64
C LYS A 39 3.30 20.69 -21.29
N TYR A 40 2.37 19.75 -21.17
CA TYR A 40 2.17 18.98 -19.95
C TYR A 40 3.40 18.14 -19.60
N LYS A 41 4.01 17.44 -20.57
CA LYS A 41 5.23 16.67 -20.34
C LYS A 41 6.40 17.55 -19.89
N LEU A 42 6.57 18.73 -20.49
CA LEU A 42 7.57 19.70 -20.08
C LEU A 42 7.32 20.16 -18.63
N ASN A 43 6.09 20.56 -18.32
CA ASN A 43 5.71 20.97 -16.97
C ASN A 43 5.87 19.84 -15.94
N VAL A 44 5.57 18.59 -16.31
CA VAL A 44 5.80 17.43 -15.45
C VAL A 44 7.29 17.19 -15.25
N GLY A 45 8.12 17.43 -16.27
CA GLY A 45 9.58 17.41 -16.17
C GLY A 45 10.09 18.46 -15.19
N GLU A 46 9.72 19.73 -15.38
CA GLU A 46 10.08 20.85 -14.48
C GLU A 46 9.56 20.63 -13.05
N TRP A 47 8.33 20.10 -12.91
CA TRP A 47 7.78 19.73 -11.61
C TRP A 47 8.54 18.57 -10.98
N GLN A 48 9.01 17.58 -11.75
CA GLN A 48 9.85 16.50 -11.26
C GLN A 48 11.27 16.95 -10.90
N GLU A 49 11.80 18.00 -11.54
CA GLU A 49 13.09 18.60 -11.17
C GLU A 49 12.99 19.38 -9.87
N THR A 50 11.91 20.15 -9.69
CA THR A 50 11.66 20.94 -8.46
C THR A 50 11.08 20.10 -7.32
N HIS A 51 10.42 18.99 -7.63
CA HIS A 51 9.88 18.01 -6.69
C HIS A 51 10.35 16.61 -7.08
N PRO A 52 11.64 16.29 -6.84
CA PRO A 52 12.17 14.96 -7.09
C PRO A 52 11.27 13.93 -6.39
N PRO A 53 10.80 12.88 -7.09
CA PRO A 53 9.95 11.89 -6.46
C PRO A 53 10.70 11.33 -5.27
N GLU A 54 10.12 11.48 -4.07
CA GLU A 54 10.67 11.09 -2.77
C GLU A 54 11.25 9.65 -2.79
N LYS A 55 10.73 8.81 -3.69
CA LYS A 55 11.19 7.44 -3.97
C LYS A 55 12.55 7.35 -4.67
N LYS A 56 12.91 8.25 -5.60
CA LYS A 56 14.26 8.29 -6.22
C LYS A 56 15.28 8.83 -5.23
N ALA A 57 14.94 9.91 -4.52
CA ALA A 57 15.78 10.44 -3.44
C ALA A 57 16.06 9.38 -2.35
N ARG A 58 15.07 8.56 -1.98
CA ARG A 58 15.26 7.44 -1.04
C ARG A 58 16.18 6.33 -1.57
N LYS A 59 16.15 6.08 -2.88
CA LYS A 59 16.94 5.04 -3.57
C LYS A 59 18.39 5.49 -3.78
N GLU A 60 18.60 6.77 -4.10
CA GLU A 60 19.91 7.41 -4.27
C GLU A 60 20.57 7.75 -2.92
N ALA A 61 19.79 8.14 -1.91
CA ALA A 61 20.27 8.37 -0.54
C ALA A 61 20.66 7.07 0.21
N GLY A 62 20.70 5.92 -0.45
CA GLY A 62 21.18 4.65 0.15
C GLY A 62 20.43 4.22 1.42
N THR A 63 19.22 4.73 1.66
CA THR A 63 18.50 4.53 2.94
C THR A 63 17.84 3.17 3.10
N SER A 64 18.11 2.19 2.23
CA SER A 64 18.14 0.83 2.73
C SER A 64 19.37 0.76 3.63
N ARG A 65 19.20 1.03 4.94
CA ARG A 65 20.19 0.64 5.95
C ARG A 65 20.43 -0.85 5.70
N LYS A 66 21.44 -1.19 4.89
CA LYS A 66 22.04 -2.51 4.92
C LYS A 66 22.44 -2.61 6.37
N LYS A 67 21.72 -3.45 7.13
CA LYS A 67 22.10 -3.74 8.51
C LYS A 67 23.51 -4.27 8.38
N VAL A 68 24.49 -3.41 8.67
CA VAL A 68 25.89 -3.81 8.67
C VAL A 68 25.93 -4.89 9.73
N ALA A 69 26.28 -6.11 9.32
CA ALA A 69 26.46 -7.18 10.30
C ALA A 69 27.47 -6.63 11.31
N LYS A 70 27.10 -6.60 12.60
CA LYS A 70 28.03 -6.21 13.65
C LYS A 70 29.29 -7.07 13.47
N GLU A 71 30.45 -6.43 13.41
CA GLU A 71 31.73 -7.13 13.32
C GLU A 71 31.83 -8.11 14.50
N GLY A 72 32.20 -9.36 14.22
CA GLY A 72 32.24 -10.43 15.22
C GLY A 72 31.00 -11.33 15.30
N VAL A 73 29.83 -10.93 14.79
CA VAL A 73 28.65 -11.83 14.79
C VAL A 73 28.83 -12.92 13.71
N PRO A 74 28.73 -14.22 14.07
CA PRO A 74 28.80 -15.31 13.12
C PRO A 74 27.78 -15.14 11.98
N LYS A 75 28.21 -15.40 10.74
CA LYS A 75 27.33 -15.29 9.57
C LYS A 75 26.39 -16.49 9.52
N HIS A 76 25.11 -16.24 9.24
CA HIS A 76 24.10 -17.28 9.12
C HIS A 76 24.49 -18.35 8.07
N PRO A 77 24.14 -19.63 8.28
CA PRO A 77 24.53 -20.68 7.36
C PRO A 77 23.89 -20.48 5.99
N THR A 78 24.64 -20.86 4.97
CA THR A 78 24.24 -20.83 3.58
C THR A 78 23.32 -22.01 3.29
N THR A 79 22.19 -21.75 2.65
CA THR A 79 21.24 -22.81 2.28
C THR A 79 21.76 -23.60 1.08
N SER A 80 21.32 -24.84 0.93
CA SER A 80 21.70 -25.73 -0.18
C SER A 80 21.52 -25.07 -1.56
N TYR A 81 20.39 -24.38 -1.78
CA TYR A 81 20.14 -23.60 -2.98
C TYR A 81 21.16 -22.46 -3.21
N LEU A 82 21.54 -21.74 -2.15
CA LEU A 82 22.50 -20.63 -2.27
C LEU A 82 23.93 -21.14 -2.52
N LEU A 83 24.30 -22.28 -1.92
CA LEU A 83 25.57 -22.95 -2.20
C LEU A 83 25.63 -23.37 -3.67
N PHE A 84 24.58 -24.02 -4.18
CA PHE A 84 24.47 -24.37 -5.59
C PHE A 84 24.56 -23.13 -6.51
N LYS A 85 23.79 -22.09 -6.20
CA LYS A 85 23.79 -20.85 -6.99
C LYS A 85 25.18 -20.22 -7.04
N LEU A 86 25.88 -20.18 -5.91
CA LEU A 86 27.23 -19.64 -5.78
C LEU A 86 28.25 -20.50 -6.54
N GLU A 87 28.20 -21.83 -6.39
CA GLU A 87 29.11 -22.78 -7.03
C GLU A 87 28.95 -22.80 -8.56
N ARG A 88 27.72 -22.62 -9.05
CA ARG A 88 27.43 -22.51 -10.49
C ARG A 88 27.64 -21.09 -11.05
N GLY A 89 27.92 -20.10 -10.21
CA GLY A 89 28.13 -18.71 -10.64
C GLY A 89 26.91 -18.05 -11.30
N ILE A 90 25.70 -18.57 -11.07
CA ILE A 90 24.49 -18.06 -11.71
C ILE A 90 24.08 -16.76 -11.01
N THR A 91 24.03 -15.65 -11.74
CA THR A 91 23.65 -14.35 -11.18
C THR A 91 22.12 -14.17 -11.16
N ASP A 92 21.44 -14.56 -12.23
CA ASP A 92 19.98 -14.51 -12.34
C ASP A 92 19.31 -15.51 -11.38
N VAL A 93 18.34 -15.01 -10.61
CA VAL A 93 17.58 -15.79 -9.65
C VAL A 93 16.61 -16.75 -10.35
N LYS A 94 16.07 -16.37 -11.51
CA LYS A 94 15.12 -17.20 -12.26
C LYS A 94 15.81 -18.43 -12.84
N GLU A 95 16.92 -18.21 -13.54
CA GLU A 95 17.74 -19.28 -14.11
C GLU A 95 18.26 -20.23 -13.02
N ALA A 96 18.74 -19.69 -11.89
CA ALA A 96 19.16 -20.51 -10.76
C ALA A 96 18.01 -21.34 -10.19
N GLY A 97 16.81 -20.78 -10.14
CA GLY A 97 15.60 -21.48 -9.67
C GLY A 97 15.18 -22.62 -10.59
N GLU A 98 15.27 -22.43 -11.90
CA GLU A 98 14.98 -23.47 -12.90
C GLU A 98 16.06 -24.57 -12.88
N ALA A 99 17.33 -24.19 -12.89
CA ALA A 99 18.44 -25.13 -12.81
C ALA A 99 18.38 -25.97 -11.53
N TRP A 100 18.07 -25.35 -10.38
CA TRP A 100 17.87 -26.08 -9.12
C TRP A 100 16.69 -27.06 -9.19
N LYS A 101 15.60 -26.69 -9.88
CA LYS A 101 14.43 -27.55 -10.10
C LYS A 101 14.74 -28.76 -10.97
N SER A 102 15.62 -28.60 -11.96
CA SER A 102 16.04 -29.65 -12.88
C SER A 102 17.11 -30.61 -12.32
N LEU A 103 17.73 -30.29 -11.18
CA LEU A 103 18.69 -31.19 -10.54
C LEU A 103 18.03 -32.50 -10.08
N SER A 104 18.78 -33.59 -10.20
CA SER A 104 18.41 -34.89 -9.64
C SER A 104 18.42 -34.86 -8.09
N ALA A 105 17.74 -35.82 -7.47
CA ALA A 105 17.72 -35.94 -6.01
C ALA A 105 19.11 -36.19 -5.43
N GLU A 106 19.96 -36.94 -6.15
CA GLU A 106 21.34 -37.26 -5.75
C GLU A 106 22.23 -36.01 -5.75
N GLU A 107 22.17 -35.19 -6.80
CA GLU A 107 22.92 -33.94 -6.87
C GLU A 107 22.46 -32.93 -5.81
N ARG A 108 21.15 -32.88 -5.54
CA ARG A 108 20.61 -32.05 -4.46
C ARG A 108 21.07 -32.50 -3.09
N ALA A 109 21.14 -33.80 -2.85
CA ALA A 109 21.58 -34.36 -1.57
C ALA A 109 23.00 -33.90 -1.20
N VAL A 110 23.91 -33.80 -2.18
CA VAL A 110 25.27 -33.26 -1.97
C VAL A 110 25.24 -31.82 -1.42
N TYR A 111 24.36 -30.97 -1.96
CA TYR A 111 24.21 -29.59 -1.48
C TYR A 111 23.48 -29.50 -0.13
N GLU A 112 22.57 -30.44 0.15
CA GLU A 112 21.92 -30.54 1.46
C GLU A 112 22.88 -30.97 2.56
N GLU A 113 23.79 -31.90 2.27
CA GLU A 113 24.86 -32.32 3.18
C GLU A 113 25.81 -31.16 3.49
N LYS A 114 26.33 -30.48 2.45
CA LYS A 114 27.15 -29.25 2.61
C LYS A 114 26.43 -28.19 3.44
N SER A 115 25.12 -27.99 3.22
CA SER A 115 24.31 -27.04 3.99
C SER A 115 24.11 -27.47 5.45
N ALA A 116 24.03 -28.78 5.72
CA ALA A 116 23.93 -29.33 7.06
C ALA A 116 25.25 -29.16 7.84
N GLU A 117 26.40 -29.35 7.18
CA GLU A 117 27.72 -29.08 7.76
C GLU A 117 27.90 -27.59 8.09
N ASP A 118 27.52 -26.71 7.16
CA ASP A 118 27.59 -25.25 7.37
C ASP A 118 26.69 -24.80 8.53
N ARG A 119 25.54 -25.45 8.72
CA ARG A 119 24.67 -25.25 9.87
C ARG A 119 25.33 -25.69 11.18
N LYS A 120 26.05 -26.82 11.20
CA LYS A 120 26.80 -27.27 12.38
C LYS A 120 27.93 -26.29 12.72
N ARG A 121 28.68 -25.83 11.71
CA ARG A 121 29.72 -24.78 11.89
C ARG A 121 29.12 -23.54 12.54
N TYR A 122 28.03 -23.02 11.98
CA TYR A 122 27.37 -21.83 12.52
C TYR A 122 26.88 -22.04 13.94
N GLN A 123 26.29 -23.19 14.28
CA GLN A 123 25.84 -23.47 15.63
C GLN A 123 27.00 -23.46 16.64
N ALA A 124 28.15 -24.03 16.28
CA ALA A 124 29.35 -24.01 17.11
C ALA A 124 29.91 -22.57 17.28
N GLU A 125 30.03 -21.81 16.18
CA GLU A 125 30.47 -20.41 16.21
C GLU A 125 29.51 -19.52 17.02
N LEU A 126 28.20 -19.74 16.87
CA LEU A 126 27.18 -19.01 17.61
C LEU A 126 27.22 -19.32 19.09
N ALA A 127 27.49 -20.58 19.48
CA ALA A 127 27.66 -20.96 20.87
C ALA A 127 28.90 -20.31 21.49
N ALA A 128 30.04 -20.31 20.78
CA ALA A 128 31.25 -19.63 21.21
C ALA A 128 31.01 -18.11 21.36
N TRP A 129 30.40 -17.49 20.35
CA TRP A 129 30.09 -16.06 20.36
C TRP A 129 29.13 -15.67 21.48
N LYS A 130 28.10 -16.48 21.77
CA LYS A 130 27.17 -16.26 22.90
C LYS A 130 27.88 -16.31 24.25
N ASN A 131 28.90 -17.15 24.40
CA ASN A 131 29.71 -17.21 25.63
C ASN A 131 30.61 -15.97 25.79
N GLU A 132 31.14 -15.44 24.68
CA GLU A 132 31.98 -14.24 24.67
C GLU A 132 31.17 -12.93 24.82
N HIS A 133 29.90 -12.94 24.41
CA HIS A 133 29.01 -11.78 24.44
C HIS A 133 27.70 -12.06 25.22
N PRO A 134 27.77 -12.27 26.55
CA PRO A 134 26.58 -12.52 27.35
C PRO A 134 25.64 -11.30 27.32
N GLY A 135 24.40 -11.51 26.84
CA GLY A 135 23.36 -10.47 26.77
C GLY A 135 23.26 -9.73 25.43
N GLU A 136 24.14 -9.97 24.47
CA GLU A 136 23.92 -9.55 23.09
C GLU A 136 23.20 -10.63 22.29
N GLU A 137 22.01 -10.31 21.80
CA GLU A 137 21.30 -11.20 20.89
C GLU A 137 21.91 -11.11 19.48
N PRO A 138 22.32 -12.25 18.88
CA PRO A 138 22.66 -12.27 17.47
C PRO A 138 21.45 -11.80 16.66
N PHE A 139 21.67 -11.15 15.51
CA PHE A 139 20.56 -10.72 14.66
C PHE A 139 19.86 -11.95 14.04
N GLU A 140 18.94 -12.54 14.77
CA GLU A 140 18.07 -13.62 14.29
C GLU A 140 16.98 -13.02 13.40
N ARG A 141 17.01 -13.37 12.11
CA ARG A 141 15.86 -13.09 11.23
C ARG A 141 14.74 -14.03 11.65
N LYS A 142 13.80 -13.53 12.46
CA LYS A 142 12.56 -14.23 12.81
C LYS A 142 11.89 -14.75 11.53
N THR A 143 12.06 -16.04 11.23
CA THR A 143 11.27 -16.72 10.19
C THR A 143 9.87 -16.90 10.75
N ALA A 144 8.83 -16.53 9.99
CA ALA A 144 7.45 -16.48 10.46
C ALA A 144 6.88 -17.81 11.02
N ASN A 145 7.60 -18.92 10.91
CA ASN A 145 7.17 -20.27 11.32
C ASN A 145 7.86 -20.84 12.59
N GLN A 146 8.78 -20.14 13.25
CA GLN A 146 9.61 -20.74 14.31
C GLN A 146 9.12 -20.57 15.77
N VAL A 147 7.93 -20.02 16.01
CA VAL A 147 7.38 -20.01 17.39
C VAL A 147 5.94 -20.55 17.40
N PRO A 148 5.72 -21.82 17.75
CA PRO A 148 4.42 -22.30 18.19
C PRO A 148 4.19 -21.76 19.61
N GLY A 149 3.47 -20.65 19.71
CA GLY A 149 3.18 -19.96 20.97
C GLY A 149 3.76 -18.56 20.99
N GLU A 150 2.90 -17.55 21.08
CA GLU A 150 3.31 -16.15 21.28
C GLU A 150 4.04 -15.49 20.10
N SER A 151 3.49 -15.66 18.89
CA SER A 151 3.63 -14.60 17.89
C SER A 151 3.00 -13.34 18.48
N ALA A 152 3.83 -12.41 18.98
CA ALA A 152 3.40 -11.08 19.37
C ALA A 152 2.60 -10.49 18.21
N LYS A 153 1.27 -10.58 18.32
CA LYS A 153 0.34 -9.99 17.35
C LYS A 153 0.78 -8.54 17.26
N LYS A 154 1.08 -8.06 16.04
CA LYS A 154 1.39 -6.65 15.81
C LYS A 154 0.43 -5.82 16.67
N PRO A 155 0.91 -4.83 17.45
CA PRO A 155 0.04 -4.08 18.34
C PRO A 155 -1.16 -3.65 17.51
N ALA A 156 -2.36 -3.97 18.01
CA ALA A 156 -3.59 -3.66 17.30
C ALA A 156 -3.53 -2.17 16.93
N LYS A 157 -3.75 -1.85 15.65
CA LYS A 157 -3.80 -0.45 15.23
C LYS A 157 -4.74 0.28 16.18
N PRO A 158 -4.37 1.47 16.70
CA PRO A 158 -5.24 2.21 17.59
C PRO A 158 -6.60 2.38 16.88
N LYS A 159 -7.68 2.03 17.58
CA LYS A 159 -9.04 2.27 17.07
C LYS A 159 -9.14 3.78 16.82
N LYS A 160 -9.56 4.20 15.63
CA LYS A 160 -9.78 5.62 15.36
C LYS A 160 -10.78 6.16 16.39
N VAL A 161 -10.34 7.12 17.19
CA VAL A 161 -11.20 7.89 18.09
C VAL A 161 -11.88 8.95 17.21
N TRP A 162 -13.21 8.95 17.21
CA TRP A 162 -14.01 9.95 16.52
C TRP A 162 -14.25 11.11 17.48
N ALA A 163 -14.27 12.35 16.98
CA ALA A 163 -14.58 13.50 17.84
C ALA A 163 -16.02 13.39 18.38
N GLU A 164 -16.28 14.00 19.54
CA GLU A 164 -17.61 14.04 20.16
C GLU A 164 -18.62 14.66 19.16
N GLY A 165 -19.64 13.92 18.78
CA GLY A 165 -20.63 14.36 17.78
C GLY A 165 -20.19 14.33 16.32
N GLU A 166 -18.98 13.85 15.99
CA GLU A 166 -18.60 13.60 14.59
C GLU A 166 -19.45 12.44 14.03
N PRO A 167 -20.18 12.66 12.93
CA PRO A 167 -20.99 11.61 12.35
C PRO A 167 -20.12 10.44 11.91
N ARG A 168 -20.63 9.22 12.08
CA ARG A 168 -19.89 8.00 11.73
C ARG A 168 -20.25 7.53 10.33
N PRO A 169 -19.25 7.11 9.52
CA PRO A 169 -19.53 6.59 8.19
C PRO A 169 -20.40 5.32 8.27
N PRO A 170 -21.31 5.11 7.31
CA PRO A 170 -22.13 3.92 7.28
C PRO A 170 -21.28 2.66 7.12
N VAL A 171 -21.66 1.60 7.83
CA VAL A 171 -20.99 0.28 7.74
C VAL A 171 -21.14 -0.26 6.31
N PRO A 172 -20.08 -0.83 5.70
CA PRO A 172 -20.17 -1.43 4.37
C PRO A 172 -21.27 -2.47 4.28
N VAL A 173 -21.93 -2.55 3.12
CA VAL A 173 -23.12 -3.39 2.88
C VAL A 173 -22.92 -4.84 3.31
N GLN A 174 -21.76 -5.41 2.99
CA GLN A 174 -21.42 -6.80 3.31
C GLN A 174 -21.32 -7.02 4.82
N THR A 175 -20.74 -6.06 5.53
CA THR A 175 -20.55 -6.12 6.98
C THR A 175 -21.87 -5.89 7.72
N ASP A 176 -22.74 -5.04 7.20
CA ASP A 176 -24.08 -4.81 7.73
C ASP A 176 -24.98 -6.05 7.57
N PHE A 177 -24.91 -6.70 6.40
CA PHE A 177 -25.55 -8.00 6.17
C PHE A 177 -24.97 -9.09 7.08
N ALA A 178 -23.64 -9.23 7.12
CA ALA A 178 -22.99 -10.29 7.89
C ALA A 178 -23.26 -10.17 9.40
N LYS A 179 -23.37 -8.95 9.92
CA LYS A 179 -23.76 -8.68 11.31
C LYS A 179 -25.23 -8.97 11.61
N SER A 180 -26.11 -8.86 10.62
CA SER A 180 -27.55 -9.06 10.80
C SER A 180 -28.02 -10.48 10.49
N HIS A 181 -27.29 -11.25 9.67
CA HIS A 181 -27.72 -12.55 9.15
C HIS A 181 -26.75 -13.71 9.43
N GLY A 182 -25.57 -13.48 9.99
CA GLY A 182 -24.61 -14.53 10.33
C GLY A 182 -24.56 -14.83 11.82
N LYS A 183 -24.29 -16.09 12.21
CA LYS A 183 -23.85 -16.46 13.57
C LYS A 183 -22.41 -16.03 13.86
N GLY A 184 -21.80 -15.28 12.93
CA GLY A 184 -20.49 -14.67 13.01
C GLY A 184 -20.12 -13.96 11.69
N MET A 185 -19.07 -13.13 11.74
CA MET A 185 -18.61 -12.35 10.58
C MET A 185 -18.20 -13.24 9.38
N LYS A 186 -17.68 -14.44 9.66
CA LYS A 186 -17.24 -15.39 8.62
C LYS A 186 -18.43 -15.99 7.85
N GLU A 187 -19.37 -16.59 8.57
CA GLU A 187 -20.59 -17.18 7.98
C GLU A 187 -21.44 -16.13 7.27
N GLY A 188 -21.58 -14.94 7.86
CA GLY A 188 -22.32 -13.85 7.25
C GLY A 188 -21.68 -13.35 5.94
N MET A 189 -20.35 -13.40 5.82
CA MET A 189 -19.65 -13.05 4.58
C MET A 189 -19.78 -14.14 3.52
N GLU A 190 -19.77 -15.42 3.92
CA GLU A 190 -20.01 -16.55 3.02
C GLU A 190 -21.44 -16.51 2.46
N ALA A 191 -22.43 -16.25 3.31
CA ALA A 191 -23.81 -16.04 2.89
C ALA A 191 -23.95 -14.84 1.94
N TRP A 192 -23.27 -13.71 2.23
CA TRP A 192 -23.25 -12.57 1.31
C TRP A 192 -22.66 -12.94 -0.05
N ASN A 193 -21.56 -13.69 -0.09
CA ASN A 193 -20.93 -14.09 -1.34
C ASN A 193 -21.81 -15.02 -2.16
N ALA A 194 -22.59 -15.91 -1.52
CA ALA A 194 -23.54 -16.80 -2.17
C ALA A 194 -24.80 -16.10 -2.71
N MET A 195 -25.11 -14.87 -2.26
CA MET A 195 -26.31 -14.14 -2.72
C MET A 195 -26.18 -13.62 -4.16
N THR A 196 -27.30 -13.64 -4.87
CA THR A 196 -27.45 -13.03 -6.20
C THR A 196 -27.47 -11.50 -6.13
N VAL A 197 -27.25 -10.84 -7.28
CA VAL A 197 -27.26 -9.38 -7.38
C VAL A 197 -28.62 -8.79 -6.98
N GLU A 198 -29.72 -9.47 -7.31
CA GLU A 198 -31.08 -9.05 -6.97
C GLU A 198 -31.33 -9.10 -5.46
N GLN A 199 -30.89 -10.16 -4.78
CA GLN A 199 -30.99 -10.28 -3.33
C GLN A 199 -30.13 -9.25 -2.60
N LYS A 200 -29.01 -8.83 -3.21
CA LYS A 200 -28.13 -7.77 -2.68
C LYS A 200 -28.69 -6.36 -2.90
N LYS A 201 -29.55 -6.15 -3.89
CA LYS A 201 -30.12 -4.84 -4.25
C LYS A 201 -30.74 -4.07 -3.08
N PRO A 202 -31.66 -4.62 -2.27
CA PRO A 202 -32.25 -3.90 -1.14
C PRO A 202 -31.23 -3.51 -0.05
N TRP A 203 -30.10 -4.22 0.04
CA TRP A 203 -29.02 -3.87 0.96
C TRP A 203 -28.16 -2.72 0.41
N VAL A 204 -27.87 -2.77 -0.89
CA VAL A 204 -27.13 -1.72 -1.59
C VAL A 204 -27.91 -0.40 -1.58
N ASP A 205 -29.22 -0.43 -1.80
CA ASP A 205 -30.04 0.78 -1.84
C ASP A 205 -30.16 1.42 -0.44
N ARG A 206 -30.45 0.64 0.62
CA ARG A 206 -30.38 1.12 2.01
C ARG A 206 -29.02 1.71 2.38
N TYR A 207 -27.92 1.15 1.85
CA TYR A 207 -26.59 1.71 2.09
C TYR A 207 -26.39 3.05 1.38
N LYS A 208 -26.87 3.23 0.15
CA LYS A 208 -26.79 4.51 -0.56
C LYS A 208 -27.54 5.61 0.20
N GLU A 209 -28.73 5.31 0.71
CA GLU A 209 -29.52 6.24 1.52
C GLU A 209 -28.78 6.62 2.81
N ARG A 210 -28.26 5.63 3.56
CA ARG A 210 -27.46 5.89 4.76
C ARG A 210 -26.20 6.71 4.46
N LYS A 211 -25.55 6.45 3.32
CA LYS A 211 -24.36 7.21 2.88
C LYS A 211 -24.71 8.66 2.56
N LEU A 212 -25.83 8.89 1.88
CA LEU A 212 -26.31 10.23 1.56
C LEU A 212 -26.73 11.00 2.82
N ALA A 213 -27.38 10.33 3.79
CA ALA A 213 -27.68 10.90 5.09
C ALA A 213 -26.40 11.27 5.86
N TYR A 214 -25.42 10.37 5.89
CA TYR A 214 -24.10 10.62 6.48
C TYR A 214 -23.38 11.82 5.84
N GLU A 215 -23.39 11.93 4.51
CA GLU A 215 -22.77 13.06 3.81
C GLU A 215 -23.44 14.40 4.18
N LYS A 216 -24.77 14.41 4.32
CA LYS A 216 -25.52 15.59 4.79
C LYS A 216 -25.19 15.95 6.24
N GLU A 217 -25.19 14.96 7.13
CA GLU A 217 -24.87 15.14 8.54
C GLU A 217 -23.42 15.61 8.74
N LYS A 218 -22.48 15.05 7.97
CA LYS A 218 -21.07 15.46 7.97
C LYS A 218 -20.90 16.89 7.48
N LEU A 219 -21.59 17.28 6.40
CA LEU A 219 -21.56 18.66 5.91
C LEU A 219 -22.10 19.65 6.97
N ALA A 220 -23.20 19.29 7.65
CA ALA A 220 -23.77 20.09 8.73
C ALA A 220 -22.83 20.20 9.93
N TRP A 221 -22.18 19.09 10.31
CA TRP A 221 -21.19 19.05 11.37
C TRP A 221 -19.94 19.90 11.02
N GLU A 222 -19.41 19.78 9.80
CA GLU A 222 -18.30 20.61 9.31
C GLU A 222 -18.67 22.11 9.28
N ALA A 223 -19.92 22.44 8.92
CA ALA A 223 -20.42 23.81 8.96
C ALA A 223 -20.52 24.34 10.40
N LYS A 224 -20.97 23.51 11.36
CA LYS A 224 -21.00 23.86 12.79
C LYS A 224 -19.58 24.10 13.33
N GLN A 225 -18.63 23.21 13.00
CA GLN A 225 -17.23 23.37 13.39
C GLN A 225 -16.59 24.63 12.79
N ARG A 226 -17.00 25.03 11.59
CA ARG A 226 -16.56 26.28 10.95
C ARG A 226 -17.14 27.51 11.65
N GLY A 227 -18.42 27.49 12.02
CA GLY A 227 -19.08 28.58 12.73
C GLY A 227 -18.53 28.80 14.15
N GLU A 228 -18.26 27.71 14.87
CA GLU A 228 -17.72 27.71 16.24
C GLU A 228 -16.26 28.22 16.27
N ASN A 229 -15.43 27.82 15.30
CA ASN A 229 -14.06 28.35 15.17
C ASN A 229 -13.97 29.84 14.78
N THR A 230 -14.98 30.42 14.13
CA THR A 230 -15.00 31.87 13.83
C THR A 230 -15.43 32.73 15.02
N ALA A 231 -16.07 32.16 16.05
CA ALA A 231 -16.49 32.92 17.24
C ALA A 231 -15.36 33.03 18.29
N GLU A 232 -14.42 32.09 18.33
CA GLU A 232 -13.32 32.08 19.31
C GLU A 232 -12.05 32.81 18.84
N GLY A 233 -12.06 33.39 17.62
CA GLY A 233 -10.97 34.19 17.07
C GLY A 233 -11.16 35.72 17.13
N ALA A 234 -12.28 36.20 17.68
CA ALA A 234 -12.66 37.62 17.65
C ALA A 234 -12.62 38.33 19.02
N SER A 235 -11.86 37.80 20.00
CA SER A 235 -11.61 38.48 21.27
C SER A 235 -10.11 38.54 21.57
N GLY A 236 -9.40 39.46 20.91
CA GLY A 236 -8.01 39.73 21.24
C GLY A 236 -7.39 40.80 20.35
N GLY A 237 -7.34 42.04 20.85
CA GLY A 237 -6.42 43.06 20.34
C GLY A 237 -7.08 44.21 19.60
N SER A 238 -7.64 45.16 20.35
CA SER A 238 -7.68 46.55 19.92
C SER A 238 -7.24 47.42 21.09
N GLY A 239 -5.92 47.44 21.30
CA GLY A 239 -5.20 48.45 22.04
C GLY A 239 -3.99 48.86 21.18
N GLU A 240 -3.88 50.16 20.93
CA GLU A 240 -2.77 50.99 20.42
C GLU A 240 -3.43 52.11 19.58
N GLU A 241 -3.69 53.30 20.15
CA GLU A 241 -2.72 54.38 20.46
C GLU A 241 -2.30 55.11 19.17
N GLU A 242 -2.70 56.38 19.01
CA GLU A 242 -1.74 57.48 18.79
C GLU A 242 -2.42 58.86 18.71
N VAL A 243 -1.85 59.78 19.50
CA VAL A 243 -1.78 61.26 19.43
C VAL A 243 -3.02 62.11 19.68
#